data_AF-A0A932L8J0-F1
#
_entry.id   AF-A0A932L8J0-F1
#
_cell.length_a   1.000
_cell.length_b   1.000
_cell.length_c   1.000
_cell.angle_alpha   90.00
_cell.angle_beta   90.00
_cell.angle_gamma   90.00
#
_symmetry.space_group_name_H-M   'P 1'
#
loop_
_entity.id
_entity.type
_entity.pdbx_description
1 polymer ?
#
loop_
_entity_poly.entity_id
_entity_poly.type
_entity_poly.pdbx_seq_one_letter_code
_entity_poly.pdbx_strand_id
1 'polypeptide(L)'
;MAIGFAAYGAHGLAPQAAALVERASQFQLLHAVALLALARMGGEGGRLLSSARILMVVGVVAFSGSLYLKALGLTLPLPMITPFGGITLLLSWLLLVIAGFSKEWI
;
A
#
# COMPACT_ATOMS: atom_id res chain seq x y z
N MET A 1 -2.58 0.95 -11.72
CA MET A 1 -1.21 1.44 -11.95
C MET A 1 -0.13 0.38 -11.74
N ALA A 2 -0.18 -0.46 -10.70
CA ALA A 2 0.87 -1.45 -10.43
C ALA A 2 1.30 -2.32 -11.62
N ILE A 3 0.34 -2.90 -12.37
CA ILE A 3 0.66 -3.73 -13.56
C ILE A 3 1.40 -2.92 -14.65
N GLY A 4 0.96 -1.69 -14.91
CA GLY A 4 1.60 -0.82 -15.91
C GLY A 4 3.03 -0.44 -15.50
N PHE A 5 3.25 -0.11 -14.23
CA PHE A 5 4.58 0.16 -13.71
C PHE A 5 5.47 -1.10 -13.76
N ALA A 6 4.97 -2.26 -13.34
CA ALA A 6 5.73 -3.51 -13.41
C ALA A 6 6.17 -3.85 -14.86
N ALA A 7 5.27 -3.71 -15.83
CA ALA A 7 5.58 -3.93 -17.24
C ALA A 7 6.63 -2.93 -17.76
N TYR A 8 6.47 -1.64 -17.42
CA TYR A 8 7.46 -0.61 -17.77
C TYR A 8 8.82 -0.87 -17.11
N GLY A 9 8.84 -1.30 -15.85
CA GLY A 9 10.07 -1.62 -15.13
C GLY A 9 10.84 -2.79 -15.76
N ALA A 10 10.15 -3.82 -16.22
CA ALA A 10 10.76 -5.01 -16.82
C ALA A 10 11.43 -4.75 -18.18
N HIS A 11 10.97 -3.75 -18.93
CA HIS A 11 11.42 -3.51 -20.31
C HIS A 11 12.07 -2.14 -20.54
N GLY A 12 11.76 -1.14 -19.71
CA GLY A 12 12.08 0.27 -19.96
C GLY A 12 13.00 0.91 -18.92
N LEU A 13 13.38 0.19 -17.85
CA LEU A 13 14.23 0.72 -16.78
C LEU A 13 15.52 -0.06 -16.62
N ALA A 14 16.58 0.63 -16.17
CA ALA A 14 17.81 -0.01 -15.75
C ALA A 14 17.57 -0.94 -14.54
N PRO A 15 18.37 -2.02 -14.36
CA PRO A 15 18.09 -3.06 -13.36
C PRO A 15 17.84 -2.53 -11.92
N GLN A 16 18.57 -1.50 -11.51
CA GLN A 16 18.43 -0.89 -10.17
C GLN A 16 17.06 -0.19 -9.99
N ALA A 17 16.59 0.52 -11.02
CA ALA A 17 15.29 1.19 -11.02
C ALA A 17 14.15 0.17 -11.21
N ALA A 18 14.36 -0.85 -12.05
CA ALA A 18 13.41 -1.94 -12.23
C ALA A 18 13.09 -2.66 -10.91
N ALA A 19 14.10 -2.94 -10.08
CA ALA A 19 13.91 -3.57 -8.77
C ALA A 19 13.05 -2.73 -7.80
N LEU A 20 13.19 -1.39 -7.83
CA LEU A 20 12.34 -0.49 -7.04
C LEU A 20 10.88 -0.56 -7.51
N VAL A 21 10.66 -0.53 -8.82
CA VAL A 21 9.32 -0.60 -9.41
C VAL A 21 8.66 -1.94 -9.16
N GLU A 22 9.41 -3.04 -9.27
CA GLU A 22 8.90 -4.38 -9.00
C GLU A 22 8.42 -4.48 -7.54
N ARG A 23 9.26 -4.04 -6.58
CA ARG A 23 8.88 -4.06 -5.16
C ARG A 23 7.67 -3.18 -4.86
N ALA A 24 7.63 -1.98 -5.42
CA ALA A 24 6.50 -1.07 -5.26
C ALA A 24 5.20 -1.65 -5.83
N SER A 25 5.28 -2.33 -6.98
CA SER A 25 4.15 -2.96 -7.68
C SER A 25 3.63 -4.17 -6.92
N GLN A 26 4.52 -5.03 -6.42
CA GLN A 26 4.15 -6.19 -5.59
C GLN A 26 3.41 -5.74 -4.33
N PHE A 27 3.94 -4.75 -3.62
CA PHE A 27 3.29 -4.20 -2.43
C PHE A 27 1.94 -3.56 -2.78
N GLN A 28 1.85 -2.80 -3.87
CA GLN A 28 0.60 -2.18 -4.26
C GLN A 28 -0.48 -3.22 -4.60
N LEU A 29 -0.14 -4.30 -5.31
CA LEU A 29 -1.09 -5.37 -5.66
C LEU A 29 -1.57 -6.12 -4.42
N LEU A 30 -0.67 -6.49 -3.51
CA LEU A 30 -1.02 -7.19 -2.27
C LEU A 30 -2.03 -6.40 -1.45
N HIS A 31 -1.79 -5.09 -1.27
CA HIS A 31 -2.69 -4.23 -0.52
C HIS A 31 -3.96 -3.86 -1.31
N ALA A 32 -3.93 -3.86 -2.66
CA ALA A 32 -5.13 -3.71 -3.47
C ALA A 32 -6.12 -4.86 -3.23
N VAL A 33 -5.64 -6.10 -3.10
CA VAL A 33 -6.48 -7.25 -2.73
C VAL A 33 -7.12 -7.04 -1.34
N ALA A 34 -6.34 -6.58 -0.36
CA ALA A 34 -6.86 -6.24 0.96
C ALA A 34 -7.92 -5.13 0.91
N LEU A 35 -7.72 -4.10 0.07
CA LEU A 35 -8.69 -3.02 -0.14
C LEU A 35 -9.99 -3.52 -0.79
N LEU A 36 -9.92 -4.45 -1.74
CA LEU A 36 -11.10 -5.07 -2.33
C LEU A 36 -11.90 -5.86 -1.29
N ALA A 37 -11.22 -6.63 -0.43
CA ALA A 37 -11.87 -7.32 0.69
C ALA A 37 -12.54 -6.31 1.64
N LEU A 38 -11.84 -5.22 2.00
CA LEU A 38 -12.36 -4.17 2.87
C LEU A 38 -13.55 -3.40 2.27
N ALA A 39 -13.56 -3.20 0.95
CA ALA A 39 -14.67 -2.57 0.24
C ALA A 39 -15.93 -3.44 0.27
N ARG A 40 -15.77 -4.77 0.25
CA ARG A 40 -16.90 -5.70 0.33
C ARG A 40 -17.56 -5.75 1.71
N MET A 41 -16.81 -5.45 2.77
CA MET A 41 -17.28 -5.35 4.16
C MET A 41 -18.02 -4.02 4.46
N GLY A 42 -18.76 -3.46 3.49
CA GLY A 42 -19.31 -2.10 3.51
C GLY A 42 -20.03 -1.70 4.79
N GLY A 43 -20.03 -0.40 5.14
CA GLY A 43 -20.84 0.27 6.19
C GLY A 43 -20.70 -0.19 7.65
N GLU A 44 -20.71 -1.49 7.90
CA GLU A 44 -20.88 -2.19 9.18
C GLU A 44 -19.55 -2.48 9.90
N GLY A 45 -18.46 -1.88 9.44
CA GLY A 45 -17.11 -2.13 9.93
C GLY A 45 -16.73 -1.37 11.22
N GLY A 46 -17.60 -0.49 11.70
CA GLY A 46 -17.27 0.39 12.82
C GLY A 46 -16.05 1.29 12.55
N ARG A 47 -15.60 1.98 13.60
CA ARG A 47 -14.51 2.97 13.49
C ARG A 47 -13.16 2.33 13.13
N LEU A 48 -12.87 1.12 13.62
CA LEU A 48 -11.61 0.42 13.35
C LEU A 48 -11.42 0.09 11.88
N LEU A 49 -12.43 -0.51 11.23
CA LEU A 49 -12.34 -0.90 9.83
C LEU A 49 -12.33 0.31 8.90
N SER A 50 -13.02 1.39 9.29
CA SER A 50 -12.99 2.67 8.56
C SER A 50 -11.59 3.30 8.60
N SER A 51 -10.95 3.33 9.79
CA SER A 51 -9.57 3.77 9.93
C SER A 51 -8.60 2.88 9.15
N ALA A 52 -8.76 1.56 9.18
CA ALA A 52 -7.93 0.63 8.42
C ALA A 52 -8.01 0.89 6.91
N ARG A 53 -9.20 1.14 6.35
CA ARG A 53 -9.34 1.51 4.92
C ARG A 53 -8.53 2.75 4.55
N ILE A 54 -8.63 3.80 5.36
CA ILE A 54 -7.94 5.07 5.11
C ILE A 54 -6.43 4.87 5.22
N LEU A 55 -5.95 4.23 6.29
CA LEU A 55 -4.53 3.95 6.49
C LEU A 55 -3.98 3.07 5.37
N MET A 56 -4.74 2.08 4.89
CA MET A 56 -4.33 1.24 3.78
C MET A 56 -4.10 2.04 2.50
N VAL A 57 -5.05 2.91 2.12
CA VAL A 57 -4.93 3.76 0.92
C VAL A 57 -3.75 4.72 1.07
N VAL A 58 -3.68 5.44 2.18
CA VAL A 58 -2.61 6.42 2.44
C VAL A 58 -1.25 5.73 2.44
N GLY A 59 -1.13 4.58 3.10
CA GLY A 59 0.08 3.79 3.18
C GLY A 59 0.54 3.29 1.81
N VAL A 60 -0.37 2.77 0.97
CA VAL A 60 -0.03 2.33 -0.39
C VAL A 60 0.46 3.50 -1.24
N VAL A 61 -0.24 4.63 -1.22
CA VAL A 61 0.13 5.80 -2.01
C VAL A 61 1.49 6.34 -1.55
N ALA A 62 1.70 6.48 -0.24
CA ALA A 62 2.96 6.97 0.31
C ALA A 62 4.12 6.01 0.04
N PHE A 63 3.95 4.70 0.28
CA PHE A 63 5.01 3.70 0.14
C PHE A 63 5.32 3.35 -1.32
N SER A 64 4.33 2.90 -2.09
CA SER A 64 4.55 2.47 -3.48
C SER A 64 4.77 3.68 -4.38
N GLY A 65 4.02 4.77 -4.18
CA GLY A 65 4.17 6.00 -4.95
C GLY A 65 5.57 6.59 -4.83
N SER A 66 6.13 6.66 -3.62
CA SER A 66 7.48 7.18 -3.41
C SER A 66 8.56 6.33 -4.09
N LEU A 67 8.41 5.00 -4.09
CA LEU A 67 9.33 4.10 -4.77
C LEU A 67 9.24 4.23 -6.29
N TYR A 68 8.05 4.40 -6.86
CA TYR A 68 7.91 4.70 -8.29
C TYR A 68 8.58 6.02 -8.65
N LEU A 69 8.33 7.08 -7.87
CA LEU A 69 8.98 8.38 -8.08
C LEU A 69 10.51 8.27 -8.01
N LYS A 70 11.04 7.53 -7.03
CA LYS A 70 12.48 7.28 -6.90
C LYS A 70 13.03 6.50 -8.10
N ALA A 71 12.31 5.50 -8.60
CA ALA A 71 12.73 4.74 -9.78
C ALA A 71 12.77 5.59 -11.06
N LEU A 72 11.93 6.62 -11.14
CA LEU A 72 11.94 7.62 -12.22
C LEU A 72 13.00 8.72 -12.02
N GLY A 73 13.84 8.62 -10.99
CA GLY A 73 14.91 9.58 -10.70
C GLY A 73 14.45 10.85 -9.99
N LEU A 74 13.20 10.92 -9.52
CA LEU A 74 12.75 12.08 -8.74
C LEU A 74 13.29 12.03 -7.31
N THR A 75 13.81 13.16 -6.85
CA THR A 75 14.16 13.38 -5.46
C THR A 75 12.90 13.70 -4.66
N LEU A 76 12.67 12.93 -3.61
CA LEU A 76 11.55 13.18 -2.71
C LEU A 76 11.93 14.30 -1.73
N PRO A 77 11.06 15.30 -1.51
CA PRO A 77 11.35 16.40 -0.59
C PRO A 77 11.43 15.94 0.86
N LEU A 78 10.83 14.79 1.18
CA LEU A 78 10.81 14.19 2.51
C LEU A 78 11.30 12.73 2.41
N PRO A 79 12.56 12.42 2.79
CA PRO A 79 13.09 11.05 2.72
C PRO A 79 12.32 10.07 3.61
N MET A 80 11.57 10.57 4.60
CA MET A 80 10.74 9.77 5.51
C MET A 80 9.40 9.34 4.93
N ILE A 81 9.03 9.73 3.70
CA ILE A 81 7.75 9.32 3.09
C ILE A 81 7.65 7.79 2.98
N THR A 82 8.70 7.11 2.53
CA THR A 82 8.67 5.64 2.39
C THR A 82 8.56 4.93 3.74
N PRO A 83 9.40 5.22 4.76
CA PRO A 83 9.20 4.67 6.10
C PRO A 83 7.82 4.96 6.70
N PHE A 84 7.32 6.19 6.54
CA PHE A 84 5.99 6.58 7.02
C PHE A 84 4.88 5.77 6.34
N GLY A 85 4.94 5.59 5.02
CA GLY A 85 4.01 4.74 4.28
C GLY A 85 4.03 3.30 4.79
N GLY A 86 5.22 2.73 5.05
CA GLY A 86 5.36 1.40 5.64
C GLY A 86 4.73 1.27 7.03
N ILE A 87 4.98 2.24 7.93
CA ILE A 87 4.35 2.28 9.26
C ILE A 87 2.83 2.39 9.15
N THR A 88 2.35 3.22 8.25
CA THR A 88 0.91 3.40 7.99
C THR A 88 0.26 2.08 7.55
N LEU A 89 0.93 1.32 6.67
CA LEU A 89 0.49 -0.02 6.26
C LEU A 89 0.50 -1.01 7.44
N LEU A 90 1.54 -1.01 8.27
CA LEU A 90 1.59 -1.86 9.48
C LEU A 90 0.43 -1.57 10.43
N LEU A 91 0.15 -0.29 10.69
CA LEU A 91 -0.97 0.13 11.53
C LEU A 91 -2.32 -0.27 10.91
N SER A 92 -2.46 -0.15 9.58
CA SER A 92 -3.66 -0.61 8.89
C SER A 92 -3.91 -2.10 9.13
N TRP A 93 -2.91 -2.96 8.94
CA TRP A 93 -3.06 -4.39 9.17
C TRP A 93 -3.36 -4.72 10.64
N LEU A 94 -2.71 -4.03 11.57
CA LEU A 94 -3.00 -4.18 12.99
C LEU A 94 -4.46 -3.86 13.31
N LEU A 95 -5.01 -2.76 12.76
CA LEU A 95 -6.42 -2.42 12.95
C LEU A 95 -7.36 -3.47 12.34
N LEU A 96 -7.01 -4.08 11.20
CA LEU A 96 -7.80 -5.18 10.62
C LEU A 96 -7.84 -6.41 11.54
N VAL A 97 -6.70 -6.77 12.11
CA VAL A 97 -6.59 -7.88 13.05
C VAL A 97 -7.44 -7.60 14.30
N ILE A 98 -7.30 -6.40 14.89
CA ILE A 98 -8.10 -5.99 16.05
C ILE A 98 -9.60 -5.99 15.71
N ALA A 99 -9.99 -5.43 14.56
CA ALA A 99 -11.39 -5.42 14.12
C ALA A 99 -11.95 -6.85 13.96
N GLY A 100 -11.16 -7.76 13.38
CA GLY A 100 -11.52 -9.16 13.20
C GLY A 100 -11.71 -9.93 14.51
N PHE A 101 -10.92 -9.64 15.54
CA PHE A 101 -11.09 -10.25 16.87
C PHE A 101 -12.13 -9.54 17.75
N SER A 102 -12.42 -8.26 17.49
CA SER A 102 -13.45 -7.50 18.22
C SER A 102 -14.87 -7.85 17.80
N LYS A 103 -15.06 -8.35 16.58
CA LYS A 103 -16.29 -9.06 16.20
C LYS A 103 -16.15 -10.48 16.73
N GLU A 104 -16.62 -10.72 17.95
CA GLU A 104 -16.91 -12.08 18.40
C GLU A 104 -17.79 -12.74 17.32
N TRP A 105 -17.39 -13.92 16.86
CA TRP A 105 -18.19 -14.73 15.93
C TRP A 105 -19.45 -15.25 16.63
N ILE A 106 -20.37 -14.35 16.98
CA ILE A 106 -21.71 -14.64 17.52
C ILE A 106 -22.73 -14.57 16.39
#